data_AF-A0A6L9JFK7-F1
#
_entry.id   AF-A0A6L9JFK7-F1
#
_cell.length_a   1.000
_cell.length_b   1.000
_cell.length_c   1.000
_cell.angle_alpha   90.00
_cell.angle_beta   90.00
_cell.angle_gamma   90.00
#
_symmetry.space_group_name_H-M   'P 1'
#
loop_
_entity.id
_entity.type
_entity.pdbx_description
1 polymer ?
#
loop_
_entity_poly.entity_id
_entity_poly.type
_entity_poly.pdbx_seq_one_letter_code
_entity_poly.pdbx_strand_id
1 'polypeptide(L)'
;MSHKNDFKAFSISDNANVVSQEKYEENQSLQTGFPSGNVTTHLLNKVLRQSSTISSVVADFIATQSGNDILDDGNVAKLTAQLNKAIAQKITTDMPNASLTQKGVVQLTNVIGNSDTLAVTQKLVQQEINSLREHTYTREEIDNRIKTVGEIPVGSPIPWPLPYPPVGYLTCNGSAFNKLQYPKLAEAYPDGRLPDLRGEFIRGWDDGRGVDMGRTMLSWQGDAMQRMTGFLEAGNGIGLMTRPHDSTSGVFLEGDLRTISHVTQNGTSYAVSFDSSRVARTANETRPRNIAFNYVVRAA
;
A
#
# COMPACT_ATOMS: atom_id res chain seq x y z
N MET A 1 12.48 64.92 8.48
CA MET A 1 13.45 66.04 8.50
C MET A 1 13.96 66.21 7.09
N SER A 2 13.99 67.43 6.55
CA SER A 2 14.48 67.67 5.18
C SER A 2 16.00 67.55 5.20
N HIS A 3 16.55 66.54 4.52
CA HIS A 3 18.00 66.39 4.37
C HIS A 3 18.54 67.45 3.40
N LYS A 4 19.76 67.92 3.63
CA LYS A 4 20.41 68.96 2.82
C LYS A 4 21.11 68.33 1.61
N ASN A 5 20.89 68.89 0.43
CA ASN A 5 21.64 68.59 -0.80
C ASN A 5 22.34 69.86 -1.29
N ASP A 6 23.66 69.86 -1.35
CA ASP A 6 24.45 71.01 -1.81
C ASP A 6 24.69 71.03 -3.33
N PHE A 7 24.46 69.92 -4.04
CA PHE A 7 24.54 69.84 -5.50
C PHE A 7 23.26 70.42 -6.11
N LYS A 8 23.34 71.62 -6.68
CA LYS A 8 22.18 72.35 -7.20
C LYS A 8 22.09 72.33 -8.72
N ALA A 9 20.87 72.19 -9.23
CA ALA A 9 20.60 72.36 -10.65
C ALA A 9 20.83 73.83 -11.07
N PHE A 10 21.67 74.03 -12.10
CA PHE A 10 22.01 75.35 -12.62
C PHE A 10 21.05 75.77 -13.73
N SER A 11 20.68 77.05 -13.74
CA SER A 11 20.03 77.70 -14.89
C SER A 11 18.69 77.06 -15.30
N ILE A 12 17.87 76.61 -14.34
CA ILE A 12 16.64 75.84 -14.57
C ILE A 12 15.37 76.67 -14.90
N SER A 13 15.41 78.00 -14.87
CA SER A 13 14.24 78.82 -15.18
C SER A 13 13.85 78.78 -16.67
N ASP A 14 12.60 79.14 -16.96
CA ASP A 14 12.06 79.15 -18.34
C ASP A 14 12.77 80.19 -19.23
N ASN A 15 13.20 81.32 -18.64
CA ASN A 15 13.92 82.40 -19.34
C ASN A 15 15.44 82.31 -19.18
N ALA A 16 15.96 81.13 -18.87
CA ALA A 16 17.39 80.98 -18.63
C ALA A 16 18.23 81.16 -19.90
N ASN A 17 19.45 81.68 -19.73
CA ASN A 17 20.39 81.96 -20.82
C ASN A 17 20.99 80.67 -21.41
N VAL A 18 20.17 79.87 -22.07
CA VAL A 18 20.48 78.49 -22.50
C VAL A 18 19.92 78.27 -23.90
N VAL A 19 20.69 77.59 -24.76
CA VAL A 19 20.21 77.24 -26.11
C VAL A 19 19.05 76.22 -26.06
N SER A 20 18.14 76.26 -27.05
CA SER A 20 17.06 75.26 -27.17
C SER A 20 17.62 73.85 -27.33
N GLN A 21 16.82 72.83 -27.00
CA GLN A 21 17.25 71.43 -27.14
C GLN A 21 17.59 71.08 -28.60
N GLU A 22 16.75 71.48 -29.54
CA GLU A 22 16.94 71.24 -30.99
C GLU A 22 18.29 71.79 -31.48
N LYS A 23 18.57 73.07 -31.21
CA LYS A 23 19.84 73.72 -31.60
C LYS A 23 21.07 73.14 -30.90
N TYR A 24 20.90 72.52 -29.74
CA TYR A 24 21.98 71.86 -29.02
C TYR A 24 22.34 70.51 -29.66
N GLU A 25 21.33 69.74 -30.06
CA GLU A 25 21.49 68.44 -30.72
C GLU A 25 22.12 68.57 -32.12
N GLU A 26 21.87 69.67 -32.82
CA GLU A 26 22.46 69.98 -34.12
C GLU A 26 23.94 70.45 -34.03
N ASN A 27 24.45 70.76 -32.83
CA ASN A 27 25.78 71.32 -32.67
C ASN A 27 26.88 70.24 -32.77
N GLN A 28 27.82 70.42 -33.71
CA GLN A 28 28.94 69.48 -33.90
C GLN A 28 29.82 69.31 -32.65
N SER A 29 29.92 70.35 -31.80
CA SER A 29 30.69 70.31 -30.54
C SER A 29 30.14 69.31 -29.53
N LEU A 30 28.90 68.82 -29.71
CA LEU A 30 28.35 67.75 -28.87
C LEU A 30 29.15 66.44 -29.00
N GLN A 31 29.70 66.18 -30.18
CA GLN A 31 30.47 64.96 -30.47
C GLN A 31 31.98 65.17 -30.29
N THR A 32 32.49 66.36 -30.64
CA THR A 32 33.93 66.63 -30.70
C THR A 32 34.45 67.54 -29.59
N GLY A 33 33.58 68.03 -28.71
CA GLY A 33 33.92 69.00 -27.67
C GLY A 33 34.02 70.43 -28.19
N PHE A 34 34.23 71.38 -27.27
CA PHE A 34 34.31 72.79 -27.61
C PHE A 34 35.65 73.17 -28.30
N PRO A 35 35.63 73.98 -29.38
CA PRO A 35 36.84 74.44 -30.05
C PRO A 35 37.64 75.44 -29.18
N SER A 36 38.95 75.52 -29.39
CA SER A 36 39.92 76.23 -28.53
C SER A 36 39.86 77.78 -28.56
N GLY A 37 38.71 78.40 -28.80
CA GLY A 37 38.63 79.87 -28.84
C GLY A 37 37.26 80.52 -28.87
N ASN A 38 36.15 79.82 -29.10
CA ASN A 38 34.83 80.44 -29.15
C ASN A 38 33.72 79.45 -28.71
N VAL A 39 33.27 79.57 -27.46
CA VAL A 39 32.05 78.92 -26.96
C VAL A 39 31.06 80.01 -26.60
N THR A 40 29.85 79.95 -27.16
CA THR A 40 28.80 80.89 -26.75
C THR A 40 28.34 80.55 -25.34
N THR A 41 28.09 81.57 -24.52
CA THR A 41 27.61 81.38 -23.14
C THR A 41 26.30 80.58 -23.09
N HIS A 42 25.42 80.76 -24.08
CA HIS A 42 24.19 79.97 -24.23
C HIS A 42 24.44 78.46 -24.38
N LEU A 43 25.49 78.10 -25.12
CA LEU A 43 25.87 76.71 -25.37
C LEU A 43 26.58 76.11 -24.16
N LEU A 44 27.49 76.86 -23.54
CA LEU A 44 28.14 76.45 -22.28
C LEU A 44 27.12 76.23 -21.16
N ASN A 45 26.17 77.16 -20.99
CA ASN A 45 25.11 77.05 -20.00
C ASN A 45 24.21 75.83 -20.22
N LYS A 46 24.03 75.37 -21.46
CA LYS A 46 23.28 74.14 -21.75
C LYS A 46 23.98 72.91 -21.20
N VAL A 47 25.28 72.78 -21.41
CA VAL A 47 26.10 71.69 -20.86
C VAL A 47 26.09 71.71 -19.33
N LEU A 48 26.29 72.90 -18.74
CA LEU A 48 26.25 73.09 -17.29
C LEU A 48 24.87 72.77 -16.71
N ARG A 49 23.78 73.18 -17.37
CA ARG A 49 22.40 72.86 -16.96
C ARG A 49 22.15 71.37 -16.97
N GLN A 50 22.46 70.65 -18.05
CA GLN A 50 22.21 69.21 -18.14
C GLN A 50 23.00 68.43 -17.09
N SER A 51 24.30 68.72 -16.94
CA SER A 51 25.16 68.05 -15.94
C SER A 51 24.70 68.33 -14.50
N SER A 52 24.55 69.60 -14.12
CA SER A 52 24.13 69.99 -12.77
C SER A 52 22.72 69.51 -12.40
N THR A 53 21.81 69.42 -13.37
CA THR A 53 20.46 68.90 -13.13
C THR A 53 20.51 67.42 -12.75
N ILE A 54 21.27 66.61 -13.50
CA ILE A 54 21.45 65.17 -13.16
C ILE A 54 22.17 65.02 -11.82
N SER A 55 23.22 65.80 -11.57
CA SER A 55 23.92 65.78 -10.28
C SER A 55 22.99 66.12 -9.11
N SER A 56 22.13 67.13 -9.25
CA SER A 56 21.15 67.51 -8.24
C SER A 56 20.14 66.39 -7.98
N VAL A 57 19.61 65.75 -9.03
CA VAL A 57 18.64 64.65 -8.90
C VAL A 57 19.27 63.44 -8.20
N VAL A 58 20.50 63.08 -8.58
CA VAL A 58 21.21 61.96 -7.94
C VAL A 58 21.51 62.28 -6.49
N ALA A 59 21.97 63.50 -6.18
CA ALA A 59 22.26 63.90 -4.81
C ALA A 59 20.98 63.95 -3.94
N ASP A 60 19.85 64.42 -4.48
CA ASP A 60 18.55 64.38 -3.79
C ASP A 60 18.09 62.94 -3.52
N PHE A 61 18.27 62.04 -4.48
CA PHE A 61 18.01 60.61 -4.29
C PHE A 61 18.86 60.05 -3.14
N ILE A 62 20.16 60.30 -3.15
CA ILE A 62 21.07 59.82 -2.10
C ILE A 62 20.66 60.42 -0.74
N ALA A 63 20.38 61.73 -0.66
CA ALA A 63 19.98 62.39 0.58
C ALA A 63 18.70 61.77 1.15
N THR A 64 17.69 61.61 0.30
CA THR A 64 16.37 61.08 0.66
C THR A 64 16.44 59.63 1.14
N GLN A 65 17.13 58.76 0.38
CA GLN A 65 17.16 57.34 0.69
C GLN A 65 18.15 57.03 1.83
N SER A 66 19.32 57.67 1.85
CA SER A 66 20.35 57.42 2.88
C SER A 66 20.02 58.01 4.25
N GLY A 67 19.12 59.01 4.29
CA GLY A 67 18.75 59.76 5.48
C GLY A 67 19.84 60.73 5.98
N ASN A 68 20.76 61.13 5.10
CA ASN A 68 21.92 61.96 5.44
C ASN A 68 22.04 63.17 4.50
N ASP A 69 22.73 64.22 4.97
CA ASP A 69 23.09 65.36 4.13
C ASP A 69 24.17 64.99 3.10
N ILE A 70 24.04 65.58 1.92
CA ILE A 70 24.96 65.45 0.79
C ILE A 70 25.63 66.81 0.57
N LEU A 71 26.87 66.92 0.99
CA LEU A 71 27.66 68.16 1.01
C LEU A 71 28.63 68.20 -0.18
N ASP A 72 28.85 69.38 -0.73
CA ASP A 72 29.88 69.64 -1.76
C ASP A 72 31.22 69.98 -1.10
N ASP A 73 31.83 68.99 -0.45
CA ASP A 73 33.10 69.12 0.30
C ASP A 73 34.28 68.38 -0.35
N GLY A 74 34.07 67.82 -1.56
CA GLY A 74 35.06 67.04 -2.29
C GLY A 74 35.30 65.61 -1.76
N ASN A 75 34.55 65.14 -0.75
CA ASN A 75 34.75 63.81 -0.18
C ASN A 75 34.03 62.71 -0.99
N VAL A 76 34.69 62.25 -2.05
CA VAL A 76 34.17 61.21 -2.96
C VAL A 76 33.87 59.90 -2.22
N ALA A 77 34.74 59.47 -1.29
CA ALA A 77 34.56 58.21 -0.58
C ALA A 77 33.28 58.19 0.27
N LYS A 78 32.98 59.32 0.94
CA LYS A 78 31.74 59.49 1.70
C LYS A 78 30.52 59.47 0.79
N LEU A 79 30.58 60.18 -0.34
CA LEU A 79 29.48 60.20 -1.32
C LEU A 79 29.21 58.80 -1.90
N THR A 80 30.26 58.03 -2.20
CA THR A 80 30.13 56.64 -2.67
C THR A 80 29.47 55.74 -1.61
N ALA A 81 29.89 55.86 -0.35
CA ALA A 81 29.28 55.09 0.74
C ALA A 81 27.80 55.46 0.93
N GLN A 82 27.47 56.75 0.85
CA GLN A 82 26.08 57.23 0.92
C GLN A 82 25.23 56.73 -0.26
N LEU A 83 25.78 56.72 -1.49
CA LEU A 83 25.09 56.17 -2.66
C LEU A 83 24.81 54.67 -2.52
N ASN A 84 25.80 53.88 -2.09
CA ASN A 84 25.61 52.45 -1.86
C ASN A 84 24.54 52.19 -0.79
N LYS A 85 24.53 52.99 0.28
CA LYS A 85 23.51 52.91 1.34
C LYS A 85 22.11 53.26 0.79
N ALA A 86 22.00 54.33 0.02
CA ALA A 86 20.75 54.76 -0.62
C ALA A 86 20.16 53.68 -1.53
N ILE A 87 21.00 53.04 -2.36
CA ILE A 87 20.58 51.94 -3.23
C ILE A 87 20.12 50.73 -2.41
N ALA A 88 20.90 50.32 -1.40
CA ALA A 88 20.57 49.18 -0.56
C ALA A 88 19.25 49.38 0.21
N GLN A 89 19.04 50.58 0.77
CA GLN A 89 17.79 50.92 1.47
C GLN A 89 16.59 50.89 0.51
N LYS A 90 16.73 51.48 -0.69
CA LYS A 90 15.65 51.49 -1.69
C LYS A 90 15.25 50.08 -2.13
N ILE A 91 16.23 49.20 -2.35
CA ILE A 91 15.98 47.79 -2.68
C ILE A 91 15.26 47.06 -1.53
N THR A 92 15.63 47.35 -0.28
CA THR A 92 15.08 46.66 0.90
C THR A 92 13.65 47.11 1.24
N THR A 93 13.31 48.39 1.04
CA THR A 93 11.97 48.91 1.37
C THR A 93 10.92 48.57 0.31
N ASP A 94 11.32 48.45 -0.96
CA ASP A 94 10.38 48.23 -2.07
C ASP A 94 10.16 46.74 -2.40
N MET A 95 11.04 45.84 -1.92
CA MET A 95 10.85 44.40 -2.09
C MET A 95 10.15 43.79 -0.86
N PRO A 96 8.92 43.25 -1.00
CA PRO A 96 8.26 42.55 0.08
C PRO A 96 9.00 41.25 0.41
N ASN A 97 9.14 40.93 1.71
CA ASN A 97 9.79 39.71 2.21
C ASN A 97 9.11 38.42 1.69
N ALA A 98 7.79 38.48 1.49
CA ALA A 98 6.99 37.45 0.83
C ALA A 98 5.65 38.07 0.41
N SER A 99 5.09 37.66 -0.73
CA SER A 99 3.73 38.03 -1.15
C SER A 99 3.12 36.90 -1.97
N LEU A 100 1.81 36.66 -1.79
CA LEU A 100 1.04 35.68 -2.57
C LEU A 100 0.63 36.21 -3.95
N THR A 101 0.84 37.51 -4.21
CA THR A 101 0.34 38.20 -5.43
C THR A 101 1.40 39.07 -6.12
N GLN A 102 2.48 39.45 -5.42
CA GLN A 102 3.54 40.32 -5.92
C GLN A 102 4.90 39.60 -5.90
N LYS A 103 5.67 39.66 -6.99
CA LYS A 103 6.96 38.95 -7.08
C LYS A 103 8.00 39.54 -6.09
N GLY A 104 8.64 38.69 -5.28
CA GLY A 104 9.73 39.03 -4.33
C GLY A 104 10.76 37.89 -4.18
N VAL A 105 11.81 38.09 -3.37
CA VAL A 105 12.83 37.05 -3.07
C VAL A 105 12.37 36.25 -1.85
N VAL A 106 11.96 34.99 -2.05
CA VAL A 106 11.54 34.11 -0.96
C VAL A 106 12.74 33.30 -0.44
N GLN A 107 12.94 33.27 0.87
CA GLN A 107 13.97 32.44 1.49
C GLN A 107 13.52 30.97 1.54
N LEU A 108 14.39 30.07 1.07
CA LEU A 108 14.12 28.62 1.04
C LEU A 108 14.51 27.95 2.37
N THR A 109 13.73 26.96 2.81
CA THR A 109 14.01 26.12 3.99
C THR A 109 14.14 24.64 3.67
N ASN A 110 15.05 23.98 4.38
CA ASN A 110 15.22 22.52 4.44
C ASN A 110 14.93 21.97 5.85
N VAL A 111 14.36 22.78 6.74
CA VAL A 111 13.99 22.41 8.10
C VAL A 111 12.47 22.47 8.25
N ILE A 112 11.91 21.48 8.93
CA ILE A 112 10.49 21.42 9.28
C ILE A 112 10.19 22.48 10.34
N GLY A 113 9.13 23.25 10.14
CA GLY A 113 8.70 24.29 11.07
C GLY A 113 7.33 24.84 10.70
N ASN A 114 6.93 25.90 11.37
CA ASN A 114 5.62 26.57 11.23
C ASN A 114 5.78 28.01 10.72
N SER A 115 6.75 28.24 9.83
CA SER A 115 7.02 29.58 9.30
C SER A 115 6.05 29.92 8.17
N ASP A 116 5.41 31.10 8.28
CA ASP A 116 4.56 31.66 7.23
C ASP A 116 5.35 32.49 6.20
N THR A 117 6.68 32.59 6.37
CA THR A 117 7.56 33.46 5.56
C THR A 117 8.62 32.71 4.76
N LEU A 118 8.82 31.41 5.00
CA LEU A 118 9.79 30.57 4.29
C LEU A 118 9.10 29.64 3.29
N ALA A 119 9.69 29.49 2.10
CA ALA A 119 9.24 28.49 1.12
C ALA A 119 9.98 27.17 1.31
N VAL A 120 9.23 26.07 1.25
CA VAL A 120 9.77 24.72 1.40
C VAL A 120 10.61 24.34 0.17
N THR A 121 11.74 23.64 0.37
CA THR A 121 12.54 23.09 -0.74
C THR A 121 11.95 21.79 -1.27
N GLN A 122 12.16 21.50 -2.56
CA GLN A 122 11.76 20.22 -3.18
C GLN A 122 12.32 19.00 -2.44
N LYS A 123 13.55 19.10 -1.91
CA LYS A 123 14.18 18.03 -1.12
C LYS A 123 13.39 17.74 0.16
N LEU A 124 12.96 18.78 0.87
CA LEU A 124 12.17 18.63 2.11
C LEU A 124 10.79 18.03 1.80
N VAL A 125 10.12 18.47 0.73
CA VAL A 125 8.86 17.82 0.28
C VAL A 125 9.06 16.33 0.00
N GLN A 126 10.14 15.98 -0.69
CA GLN A 126 10.41 14.58 -1.04
C GLN A 126 10.68 13.72 0.20
N GLN A 127 11.37 14.27 1.20
CA GLN A 127 11.62 13.59 2.48
C GLN A 127 10.30 13.30 3.23
N GLU A 128 9.41 14.29 3.32
CA GLU A 128 8.10 14.11 3.95
C GLU A 128 7.22 13.12 3.19
N ILE A 129 7.18 13.21 1.86
CA ILE A 129 6.46 12.23 1.02
C ILE A 129 6.99 10.82 1.26
N ASN A 130 8.31 10.65 1.39
CA ASN A 130 8.90 9.34 1.64
C ASN A 130 8.56 8.82 3.04
N SER A 131 8.66 9.68 4.07
CA SER A 131 8.28 9.34 5.45
C SER A 131 6.81 8.89 5.56
N LEU A 132 5.90 9.59 4.86
CA LEU A 132 4.49 9.22 4.78
C LEU A 132 4.26 7.89 4.04
N ARG A 133 5.04 7.63 2.98
CA ARG A 133 4.99 6.36 2.24
C ARG A 133 5.47 5.17 3.07
N GLU A 134 6.43 5.36 3.97
CA GLU A 134 6.88 4.30 4.88
C GLU A 134 5.83 3.92 5.92
N HIS A 135 4.93 4.84 6.28
CA HIS A 135 3.89 4.63 7.31
C HIS A 135 2.51 4.27 6.75
N THR A 136 2.35 4.19 5.42
CA THR A 136 1.04 3.94 4.81
C THR A 136 1.15 2.73 3.88
N TYR A 137 0.35 1.69 4.17
CA TYR A 137 0.17 0.60 3.21
C TYR A 137 -0.37 1.18 1.89
N THR A 138 0.27 0.83 0.79
CA THR A 138 -0.21 1.16 -0.56
C THR A 138 -1.61 0.59 -0.77
N ARG A 139 -2.40 1.18 -1.68
CA ARG A 139 -3.71 0.61 -2.07
C ARG A 139 -3.60 -0.85 -2.47
N GLU A 140 -2.52 -1.22 -3.15
CA GLU A 140 -2.25 -2.59 -3.56
C GLU A 140 -1.98 -3.53 -2.37
N GLU A 141 -1.23 -3.09 -1.36
CA GLU A 141 -1.02 -3.85 -0.12
C GLU A 141 -2.30 -4.00 0.70
N ILE A 142 -3.13 -2.94 0.75
CA ILE A 142 -4.44 -2.99 1.40
C ILE A 142 -5.37 -3.95 0.66
N ASP A 143 -5.45 -3.87 -0.67
CA ASP A 143 -6.28 -4.75 -1.49
C ASP A 143 -5.81 -6.21 -1.38
N ASN A 144 -4.49 -6.46 -1.37
CA ASN A 144 -3.93 -7.79 -1.15
C ASN A 144 -4.29 -8.34 0.24
N ARG A 145 -4.24 -7.51 1.28
CA ARG A 145 -4.63 -7.90 2.64
C ARG A 145 -6.13 -8.16 2.76
N ILE A 146 -6.98 -7.32 2.16
CA ILE A 146 -8.44 -7.49 2.15
C ILE A 146 -8.82 -8.76 1.39
N LYS A 147 -8.15 -9.03 0.25
CA LYS A 147 -8.37 -10.24 -0.55
C LYS A 147 -8.04 -11.52 0.22
N THR A 148 -7.04 -11.49 1.10
CA THR A 148 -6.68 -12.67 1.92
C THR A 148 -7.61 -12.97 3.10
N VAL A 149 -8.40 -12.02 3.60
CA VAL A 149 -9.23 -12.22 4.82
C VAL A 149 -10.57 -12.92 4.52
N GLY A 150 -11.08 -12.83 3.29
CA GLY A 150 -12.37 -13.41 2.88
C GLY A 150 -12.29 -14.73 2.12
N GLU A 151 -11.09 -15.27 1.93
CA GLU A 151 -10.84 -16.36 0.98
C GLU A 151 -10.65 -17.71 1.69
N ILE A 152 -11.28 -18.77 1.16
CA ILE A 152 -11.01 -20.15 1.62
C ILE A 152 -9.53 -20.47 1.38
N PRO A 153 -8.78 -20.96 2.39
CA PRO A 153 -7.35 -21.25 2.24
C PRO A 153 -7.07 -22.21 1.09
N VAL A 154 -6.03 -21.91 0.31
CA VAL A 154 -5.54 -22.78 -0.78
C VAL A 154 -5.27 -24.18 -0.24
N GLY A 155 -5.72 -25.20 -0.95
CA GLY A 155 -5.57 -26.60 -0.55
C GLY A 155 -6.66 -27.15 0.35
N SER A 156 -7.60 -26.33 0.85
CA SER A 156 -8.74 -26.83 1.62
C SER A 156 -9.68 -27.64 0.73
N PRO A 157 -10.04 -28.89 1.08
CA PRO A 157 -11.06 -29.65 0.36
C PRO A 157 -12.44 -28.99 0.53
N ILE A 158 -13.10 -28.72 -0.59
CA ILE A 158 -14.42 -28.08 -0.66
C ILE A 158 -15.40 -29.03 -1.35
N PRO A 159 -16.55 -29.37 -0.73
CA PRO A 159 -17.62 -30.08 -1.42
C PRO A 159 -18.16 -29.26 -2.60
N TRP A 160 -18.17 -29.87 -3.77
CA TRP A 160 -18.59 -29.27 -5.03
C TRP A 160 -19.69 -30.10 -5.69
N PRO A 161 -20.84 -29.51 -6.07
CA PRO A 161 -22.01 -30.26 -6.50
C PRO A 161 -21.91 -30.84 -7.92
N LEU A 162 -20.90 -30.45 -8.70
CA LEU A 162 -20.73 -30.89 -10.09
C LEU A 162 -19.52 -31.83 -10.25
N PRO A 163 -19.53 -32.71 -11.27
CA PRO A 163 -18.44 -33.65 -11.49
C PRO A 163 -17.12 -32.98 -11.90
N TYR A 164 -17.17 -31.78 -12.49
CA TYR A 164 -15.99 -31.04 -12.95
C TYR A 164 -15.73 -29.82 -12.08
N PRO A 165 -14.46 -29.56 -11.68
CA PRO A 165 -14.12 -28.40 -10.89
C PRO A 165 -14.29 -27.11 -11.72
N PRO A 166 -14.64 -25.98 -11.09
CA PRO A 166 -14.62 -24.68 -11.75
C PRO A 166 -13.17 -24.27 -12.09
N VAL A 167 -13.03 -23.29 -12.97
CA VAL A 167 -11.71 -22.75 -13.35
C VAL A 167 -10.97 -22.26 -12.10
N GLY A 168 -9.69 -22.64 -11.98
CA GLY A 168 -8.86 -22.31 -10.81
C GLY A 168 -8.94 -23.31 -9.66
N TYR A 169 -9.67 -24.42 -9.83
CA TYR A 169 -9.78 -25.50 -8.86
C TYR A 169 -9.32 -26.84 -9.45
N LEU A 170 -8.85 -27.73 -8.58
CA LEU A 170 -8.40 -29.09 -8.93
C LEU A 170 -9.21 -30.11 -8.14
N THR A 171 -9.48 -31.27 -8.74
CA THR A 171 -10.20 -32.37 -8.08
C THR A 171 -9.29 -33.19 -7.18
N CYS A 172 -9.77 -33.56 -5.99
CA CYS A 172 -9.09 -34.47 -5.05
C CYS A 172 -9.25 -35.93 -5.48
N ASN A 173 -8.58 -36.31 -6.57
CA ASN A 173 -8.64 -37.65 -7.17
C ASN A 173 -7.29 -38.36 -7.17
N GLY A 174 -6.38 -37.98 -6.26
CA GLY A 174 -5.04 -38.54 -6.22
C GLY A 174 -4.05 -37.95 -7.22
N SER A 175 -4.44 -37.00 -8.08
CA SER A 175 -3.59 -36.49 -9.16
C SER A 175 -2.39 -35.66 -8.65
N ALA A 176 -1.30 -35.70 -9.40
CA ALA A 176 -0.17 -34.79 -9.21
C ALA A 176 -0.49 -33.39 -9.77
N PHE A 177 0.15 -32.37 -9.23
CA PHE A 177 0.08 -30.99 -9.71
C PHE A 177 1.47 -30.36 -9.84
N ASN A 178 1.56 -29.31 -10.65
CA ASN A 178 2.81 -28.59 -10.84
C ASN A 178 3.05 -27.62 -9.68
N LYS A 179 4.03 -27.94 -8.82
CA LYS A 179 4.40 -27.12 -7.65
C LYS A 179 4.91 -25.73 -8.01
N LEU A 180 5.54 -25.56 -9.18
CA LEU A 180 6.01 -24.25 -9.63
C LEU A 180 4.84 -23.35 -10.08
N GLN A 181 3.80 -23.97 -10.65
CA GLN A 181 2.60 -23.26 -11.06
C GLN A 181 1.69 -22.93 -9.86
N TYR A 182 1.66 -23.80 -8.85
CA TYR A 182 0.77 -23.68 -7.68
C TYR A 182 1.57 -23.73 -6.36
N PRO A 183 2.38 -22.71 -6.04
CA PRO A 183 3.27 -22.72 -4.88
C PRO A 183 2.52 -22.78 -3.55
N LYS A 184 1.40 -22.05 -3.41
CA LYS A 184 0.57 -22.11 -2.18
C LYS A 184 -0.08 -23.48 -1.99
N LEU A 185 -0.45 -24.16 -3.07
CA LEU A 185 -0.96 -25.52 -2.99
C LEU A 185 0.15 -26.51 -2.61
N ALA A 186 1.38 -26.26 -3.04
CA ALA A 186 2.56 -27.02 -2.64
C ALA A 186 2.95 -26.84 -1.17
N GLU A 187 2.57 -25.72 -0.53
CA GLU A 187 2.69 -25.56 0.92
C GLU A 187 1.70 -26.48 1.66
N ALA A 188 0.47 -26.61 1.16
CA ALA A 188 -0.55 -27.50 1.73
C ALA A 188 -0.29 -28.99 1.43
N TYR A 189 0.22 -29.31 0.24
CA TYR A 189 0.52 -30.67 -0.22
C TYR A 189 1.98 -30.75 -0.74
N PRO A 190 2.97 -30.93 0.17
CA PRO A 190 4.40 -30.85 -0.18
C PRO A 190 4.91 -31.92 -1.15
N ASP A 191 4.24 -33.06 -1.23
CA ASP A 191 4.53 -34.16 -2.15
C ASP A 191 4.11 -33.85 -3.61
N GLY A 192 3.37 -32.76 -3.83
CA GLY A 192 2.88 -32.36 -5.14
C GLY A 192 1.72 -33.23 -5.63
N ARG A 193 1.01 -33.92 -4.73
CA ARG A 193 -0.18 -34.71 -5.06
C ARG A 193 -1.36 -34.34 -4.17
N LEU A 194 -2.54 -34.39 -4.76
CA LEU A 194 -3.78 -34.25 -3.99
C LEU A 194 -4.17 -35.60 -3.37
N PRO A 195 -4.89 -35.61 -2.24
CA PRO A 195 -5.50 -36.82 -1.73
C PRO A 195 -6.54 -37.36 -2.72
N ASP A 196 -6.77 -38.67 -2.70
CA ASP A 196 -7.92 -39.27 -3.37
C ASP A 196 -9.07 -39.37 -2.38
N LEU A 197 -10.05 -38.46 -2.50
CA LEU A 197 -11.18 -38.35 -1.58
C LEU A 197 -12.47 -38.95 -2.16
N ARG A 198 -12.37 -39.69 -3.27
CA ARG A 198 -13.53 -40.30 -3.92
C ARG A 198 -14.06 -41.44 -3.05
N GLY A 199 -15.25 -41.27 -2.50
CA GLY A 199 -15.89 -42.25 -1.62
C GLY A 199 -15.46 -42.16 -0.14
N GLU A 200 -14.61 -41.19 0.20
CA GLU A 200 -14.04 -41.08 1.54
C GLU A 200 -14.79 -40.07 2.43
N PHE A 201 -14.84 -40.36 3.73
CA PHE A 201 -15.26 -39.40 4.74
C PHE A 201 -14.05 -38.67 5.32
N ILE A 202 -14.15 -37.35 5.47
CA ILE A 202 -13.11 -36.54 6.13
C ILE A 202 -13.38 -36.53 7.63
N ARG A 203 -12.37 -36.89 8.43
CA ARG A 203 -12.41 -36.77 9.90
C ARG A 203 -11.44 -35.68 10.38
N GLY A 204 -11.75 -35.10 11.54
CA GLY A 204 -10.81 -34.22 12.24
C GLY A 204 -9.55 -34.98 12.67
N TRP A 205 -8.40 -34.34 12.52
CA TRP A 205 -7.13 -34.86 13.04
C TRP A 205 -7.12 -34.81 14.56
N ASP A 206 -6.60 -35.86 15.19
CA ASP A 206 -6.63 -36.02 16.65
C ASP A 206 -5.73 -35.02 17.37
N ASP A 207 -4.59 -34.65 16.75
CA ASP A 207 -3.59 -33.71 17.29
C ASP A 207 -3.28 -33.91 18.78
N GLY A 208 -3.17 -35.17 19.21
CA GLY A 208 -2.84 -35.54 20.58
C GLY A 208 -4.01 -35.55 21.58
N ARG A 209 -5.27 -35.39 21.12
CA ARG A 209 -6.46 -35.50 21.99
C ARG A 209 -6.65 -36.93 22.54
N GLY A 210 -6.11 -37.95 21.88
CA GLY A 210 -6.12 -39.34 22.32
C GLY A 210 -7.34 -40.15 21.86
N VAL A 211 -8.15 -39.63 20.93
CA VAL A 211 -9.29 -40.36 20.34
C VAL A 211 -8.83 -41.25 19.17
N ASP A 212 -7.85 -40.79 18.38
CA ASP A 212 -7.28 -41.51 17.22
C ASP A 212 -5.75 -41.56 17.31
N MET A 213 -5.27 -42.21 18.38
CA MET A 213 -3.86 -42.22 18.74
C MET A 213 -2.99 -42.85 17.63
N GLY A 214 -1.88 -42.20 17.30
CA GLY A 214 -0.92 -42.68 16.30
C GLY A 214 -1.31 -42.38 14.85
N ARG A 215 -2.42 -41.68 14.61
CA ARG A 215 -2.86 -41.30 13.26
C ARG A 215 -2.05 -40.13 12.70
N THR A 216 -1.53 -40.28 11.48
CA THR A 216 -0.83 -39.21 10.75
C THR A 216 -1.78 -38.42 9.86
N MET A 217 -1.49 -37.14 9.63
CA MET A 217 -2.29 -36.28 8.76
C MET A 217 -2.36 -36.85 7.33
N LEU A 218 -3.55 -36.78 6.70
CA LEU A 218 -3.86 -37.29 5.35
C LEU A 218 -3.70 -38.81 5.13
N SER A 219 -3.46 -39.60 6.18
CA SER A 219 -3.44 -41.07 6.02
C SER A 219 -4.85 -41.62 5.74
N TRP A 220 -4.94 -42.75 5.02
CA TRP A 220 -6.19 -43.48 4.73
C TRP A 220 -6.49 -44.57 5.77
N GLN A 221 -7.75 -44.70 6.19
CA GLN A 221 -8.21 -45.67 7.20
C GLN A 221 -9.46 -46.36 6.65
N GLY A 222 -9.48 -47.70 6.71
CA GLY A 222 -10.67 -48.46 6.36
C GLY A 222 -11.78 -48.28 7.39
N ASP A 223 -13.00 -48.66 7.00
CA ASP A 223 -14.12 -48.72 7.92
C ASP A 223 -13.88 -49.75 9.03
N ALA A 224 -14.45 -49.49 10.19
CA ALA A 224 -14.42 -50.41 11.32
C ALA A 224 -15.71 -50.29 12.12
N MET A 225 -16.22 -51.43 12.56
CA MET A 225 -17.29 -51.49 13.57
C MET A 225 -16.67 -51.69 14.95
N GLN A 226 -17.28 -51.09 15.97
CA GLN A 226 -16.90 -51.37 17.37
C GLN A 226 -17.04 -52.86 17.66
N ARG A 227 -16.14 -53.38 18.51
CA ARG A 227 -16.14 -54.78 18.91
C ARG A 227 -17.48 -55.13 19.59
N MET A 228 -18.20 -56.07 19.00
CA MET A 228 -19.39 -56.65 19.61
C MET A 228 -18.98 -57.93 20.35
N THR A 229 -19.37 -58.05 21.63
CA THR A 229 -19.07 -59.22 22.45
C THR A 229 -20.33 -59.84 23.01
N GLY A 230 -20.35 -61.17 23.10
CA GLY A 230 -21.36 -61.97 23.78
C GLY A 230 -20.83 -63.39 23.96
N PHE A 231 -21.47 -64.17 24.81
CA PHE A 231 -21.18 -65.60 24.98
C PHE A 231 -22.47 -66.40 24.81
N LEU A 232 -22.33 -67.59 24.22
CA LEU A 232 -23.38 -68.59 24.16
C LEU A 232 -22.85 -69.82 24.89
N GLU A 233 -23.27 -70.01 26.14
CA GLU A 233 -22.93 -71.19 26.91
C GLU A 233 -24.04 -72.23 26.77
N ALA A 234 -23.74 -73.31 26.05
CA ALA A 234 -24.49 -74.55 26.15
C ALA A 234 -23.72 -75.45 27.13
N GLY A 235 -24.33 -75.91 28.21
CA GLY A 235 -23.69 -76.84 29.17
C GLY A 235 -23.36 -78.20 28.55
N ASN A 236 -23.36 -79.29 29.34
CA ASN A 236 -23.10 -80.66 28.84
C ASN A 236 -24.16 -81.22 27.85
N GLY A 237 -25.09 -80.39 27.37
CA GLY A 237 -26.10 -80.72 26.36
C GLY A 237 -26.01 -79.70 25.22
N ILE A 238 -25.80 -80.20 24.01
CA ILE A 238 -25.46 -79.43 22.81
C ILE A 238 -26.53 -78.38 22.50
N GLY A 239 -26.13 -77.11 22.45
CA GLY A 239 -26.98 -75.93 22.15
C GLY A 239 -27.41 -75.84 20.68
N LEU A 240 -28.06 -76.89 20.17
CA LEU A 240 -28.72 -76.88 18.88
C LEU A 240 -30.24 -76.83 19.05
N MET A 241 -30.93 -76.20 18.11
CA MET A 241 -32.39 -76.12 18.15
C MET A 241 -32.99 -77.49 17.85
N THR A 242 -33.87 -78.01 18.71
CA THR A 242 -34.67 -79.23 18.43
C THR A 242 -36.14 -78.85 18.24
N ARG A 243 -36.85 -79.52 17.33
CA ARG A 243 -38.30 -79.33 17.16
C ARG A 243 -39.11 -80.12 18.20
N PRO A 244 -40.29 -79.64 18.64
CA PRO A 244 -40.89 -78.33 18.30
C PRO A 244 -40.19 -77.18 19.04
N HIS A 245 -39.95 -76.04 18.36
CA HIS A 245 -39.39 -74.82 18.95
C HIS A 245 -40.33 -73.63 18.66
N ASP A 246 -40.62 -72.81 19.67
CA ASP A 246 -41.62 -71.71 19.58
C ASP A 246 -41.01 -70.29 19.55
N SER A 247 -39.68 -70.11 19.48
CA SER A 247 -39.09 -68.85 19.98
C SER A 247 -37.81 -68.32 19.29
N THR A 248 -37.70 -68.34 17.96
CA THR A 248 -36.73 -67.46 17.27
C THR A 248 -37.33 -66.08 17.03
N SER A 249 -36.62 -65.01 17.39
CA SER A 249 -37.06 -63.63 17.17
C SER A 249 -35.90 -62.72 16.84
N GLY A 250 -36.19 -61.58 16.20
CA GLY A 250 -35.19 -60.59 15.80
C GLY A 250 -34.18 -61.16 14.80
N VAL A 251 -32.89 -61.00 15.13
CA VAL A 251 -31.74 -61.40 14.30
C VAL A 251 -31.52 -62.90 14.24
N PHE A 252 -32.15 -63.68 15.12
CA PHE A 252 -31.97 -65.12 15.17
C PHE A 252 -33.05 -65.84 14.37
N LEU A 253 -32.65 -66.93 13.70
CA LEU A 253 -33.55 -67.83 12.96
C LEU A 253 -33.00 -69.26 12.95
N GLU A 254 -33.88 -70.21 12.67
CA GLU A 254 -33.49 -71.59 12.37
C GLU A 254 -32.59 -71.61 11.13
N GLY A 255 -31.40 -72.17 11.29
CA GLY A 255 -30.44 -72.40 10.21
C GLY A 255 -30.53 -73.82 9.67
N ASP A 256 -29.48 -74.23 8.95
CA ASP A 256 -29.41 -75.55 8.33
C ASP A 256 -29.62 -76.70 9.31
N LEU A 257 -30.15 -77.81 8.78
CA LEU A 257 -30.23 -79.08 9.46
C LEU A 257 -28.84 -79.52 9.97
N ARG A 258 -28.80 -80.01 11.21
CA ARG A 258 -27.64 -80.64 11.84
C ARG A 258 -28.08 -81.93 12.51
N THR A 259 -27.61 -83.07 12.00
CA THR A 259 -27.85 -84.36 12.64
C THR A 259 -26.86 -84.55 13.78
N ILE A 260 -27.35 -84.85 14.97
CA ILE A 260 -26.48 -85.25 16.08
C ILE A 260 -26.69 -86.73 16.38
N SER A 261 -25.62 -87.51 16.37
CA SER A 261 -25.59 -88.86 16.92
C SER A 261 -25.01 -88.81 18.33
N HIS A 262 -25.86 -88.87 19.35
CA HIS A 262 -25.43 -89.15 20.72
C HIS A 262 -25.63 -90.63 21.05
N VAL A 263 -24.82 -91.15 21.97
CA VAL A 263 -24.83 -92.56 22.41
C VAL A 263 -26.19 -93.01 22.96
N THR A 264 -27.10 -92.08 23.30
CA THR A 264 -28.38 -92.40 23.97
C THR A 264 -29.64 -91.77 23.36
N GLN A 265 -29.54 -90.90 22.35
CA GLN A 265 -30.71 -90.35 21.63
C GLN A 265 -30.36 -89.98 20.17
N ASN A 266 -31.20 -90.43 19.23
CA ASN A 266 -31.21 -89.94 17.86
C ASN A 266 -32.23 -88.79 17.76
N GLY A 267 -31.76 -87.59 17.45
CA GLY A 267 -32.60 -86.41 17.30
C GLY A 267 -32.16 -85.54 16.12
N THR A 268 -33.12 -84.95 15.43
CA THR A 268 -32.87 -83.95 14.40
C THR A 268 -32.71 -82.58 15.06
N SER A 269 -31.59 -81.91 14.81
CA SER A 269 -31.32 -80.58 15.32
C SER A 269 -31.06 -79.58 14.19
N TYR A 270 -31.05 -78.29 14.51
CA TYR A 270 -30.81 -77.21 13.55
C TYR A 270 -29.82 -76.19 14.13
N ALA A 271 -29.03 -75.59 13.24
CA ALA A 271 -28.15 -74.49 13.62
C ALA A 271 -28.97 -73.27 14.06
N VAL A 272 -28.41 -72.45 14.94
CA VAL A 272 -28.90 -71.09 15.17
C VAL A 272 -28.17 -70.16 14.20
N SER A 273 -28.89 -69.53 13.30
CA SER A 273 -28.32 -68.54 12.38
C SER A 273 -28.50 -67.12 12.94
N PHE A 274 -27.53 -66.25 12.67
CA PHE A 274 -27.60 -64.82 12.94
C PHE A 274 -27.67 -64.06 11.62
N ASP A 275 -28.72 -63.27 11.44
CA ASP A 275 -28.90 -62.39 10.30
C ASP A 275 -29.44 -61.02 10.76
N SER A 276 -28.57 -60.02 10.72
CA SER A 276 -28.90 -58.65 11.12
C SER A 276 -29.87 -57.97 10.15
N SER A 277 -29.97 -58.42 8.90
CA SER A 277 -30.86 -57.81 7.88
C SER A 277 -32.35 -57.94 8.22
N ARG A 278 -32.70 -58.87 9.12
CA ARG A 278 -34.06 -59.08 9.63
C ARG A 278 -34.59 -57.92 10.47
N VAL A 279 -33.70 -57.10 11.04
CA VAL A 279 -34.09 -55.97 11.91
C VAL A 279 -33.39 -54.67 11.55
N ALA A 280 -32.21 -54.73 10.94
CA ALA A 280 -31.40 -53.58 10.57
C ALA A 280 -31.31 -53.43 9.04
N ARG A 281 -31.14 -52.20 8.57
CA ARG A 281 -30.76 -51.95 7.18
C ARG A 281 -29.30 -52.37 7.01
N THR A 282 -29.04 -53.33 6.12
CA THR A 282 -27.69 -53.83 5.84
C THR A 282 -27.26 -53.49 4.41
N ALA A 283 -25.96 -53.44 4.19
CA ALA A 283 -25.30 -53.27 2.90
C ALA A 283 -23.89 -53.88 3.00
N ASN A 284 -23.16 -53.97 1.88
CA ASN A 284 -21.77 -54.41 1.87
C ASN A 284 -20.81 -53.48 2.64
N GLU A 285 -21.19 -52.21 2.82
CA GLU A 285 -20.42 -51.18 3.54
C GLU A 285 -21.26 -50.61 4.69
N THR A 286 -20.66 -50.44 5.86
CA THR A 286 -21.31 -49.75 6.98
C THR A 286 -21.15 -48.25 6.82
N ARG A 287 -22.25 -47.55 6.46
CA ARG A 287 -22.23 -46.11 6.23
C ARG A 287 -23.48 -45.41 6.74
N PRO A 288 -23.38 -44.15 7.19
CA PRO A 288 -24.55 -43.31 7.43
C PRO A 288 -25.24 -42.94 6.10
N ARG A 289 -26.47 -42.41 6.18
CA ARG A 289 -27.08 -41.76 5.01
C ARG A 289 -26.21 -40.58 4.59
N ASN A 290 -25.91 -40.47 3.30
CA ASN A 290 -25.04 -39.44 2.74
C ASN A 290 -25.51 -39.01 1.34
N ILE A 291 -24.97 -37.89 0.85
CA ILE A 291 -25.11 -37.40 -0.53
C ILE A 291 -23.69 -37.23 -1.07
N ALA A 292 -23.43 -37.72 -2.27
CA ALA A 292 -22.13 -37.62 -2.91
C ALA A 292 -21.90 -36.23 -3.52
N PHE A 293 -20.82 -35.57 -3.11
CA PHE A 293 -20.27 -34.36 -3.73
C PHE A 293 -18.88 -34.67 -4.26
N ASN A 294 -18.42 -33.93 -5.26
CA ASN A 294 -17.02 -33.93 -5.62
C ASN A 294 -16.20 -33.16 -4.57
N TYR A 295 -14.94 -33.51 -4.34
CA TYR A 295 -14.04 -32.70 -3.52
C TYR A 295 -13.04 -31.97 -4.41
N VAL A 296 -12.99 -30.64 -4.27
CA VAL A 296 -12.08 -29.78 -5.02
C VAL A 296 -11.24 -28.93 -4.09
N VAL A 297 -10.05 -28.54 -4.54
CA VAL A 297 -9.18 -27.57 -3.86
C VAL A 297 -8.97 -26.37 -4.77
N ARG A 298 -8.86 -25.19 -4.18
CA ARG A 298 -8.39 -24.00 -4.90
C ARG A 298 -6.92 -24.18 -5.28
N ALA A 299 -6.55 -23.84 -6.51
CA ALA A 299 -5.19 -24.04 -7.00
C ALA A 299 -4.23 -22.88 -6.71
N ALA A 300 -4.75 -21.64 -6.56
CA ALA A 300 -3.99 -20.41 -6.28
C ALA A 300 -4.81 -19.44 -5.42
#